data_AF-A0A7V6PER9-F1
#
_entry.id   AF-A0A7V6PER9-F1
#
_cell.length_a   1.000
_cell.length_b   1.000
_cell.length_c   1.000
_cell.angle_alpha   90.00
_cell.angle_beta   90.00
_cell.angle_gamma   90.00
#
_symmetry.space_group_name_H-M   'P 1'
#
loop_
_entity.id
_entity.type
_entity.pdbx_description
1 polymer ?
#
loop_
_entity_poly.entity_id
_entity_poly.type
_entity_poly.pdbx_seq_one_letter_code
_entity_poly.pdbx_strand_id
1 'polypeptide(L)' 'MSVTADVAIIMGSQSDWETMRHAADTLEALGISFDARIVSAHRTPDRLVAFAKGAKAEG' A
#
# COMPACT_ATOMS: atom_id res chain seq x y z
N MET A 1 -11.15 -14.89 -5.09
CA MET A 1 -9.90 -15.25 -4.38
C MET A 1 -9.17 -13.95 -4.14
N SER A 2 -8.97 -13.53 -2.89
CA SER A 2 -8.13 -12.37 -2.61
C SER A 2 -6.70 -12.78 -2.94
N VAL A 3 -6.11 -12.16 -3.96
CA VAL A 3 -4.67 -12.30 -4.20
C VAL A 3 -4.00 -11.64 -3.01
N THR A 4 -3.32 -12.43 -2.19
CA THR A 4 -2.42 -11.92 -1.16
C THR A 4 -1.26 -11.25 -1.87
N ALA A 5 -1.01 -9.97 -1.58
CA ALA A 5 0.08 -9.22 -2.15
C ALA A 5 1.26 -9.20 -1.17
N ASP A 6 2.48 -9.45 -1.64
CA ASP A 6 3.69 -9.52 -0.81
C ASP A 6 4.11 -8.14 -0.28
N VAL A 7 3.71 -7.06 -0.98
CA VAL A 7 4.04 -5.68 -0.64
C VAL A 7 2.80 -4.79 -0.65
N ALA A 8 2.63 -3.98 0.39
CA ALA A 8 1.64 -2.91 0.42
C ALA A 8 2.32 -1.54 0.23
N ILE A 9 1.98 -0.84 -0.86
CA ILE A 9 2.38 0.55 -1.11
C ILE A 9 1.30 1.45 -0.50
N ILE A 10 1.61 2.13 0.61
CA ILE A 10 0.69 3.09 1.22
C ILE A 10 1.11 4.54 0.96
N MET A 11 0.13 5.41 0.78
CA MET A 11 0.35 6.84 0.55
C MET A 11 -0.69 7.70 1.27
N GLY A 12 -0.36 8.96 1.55
CA GLY A 12 -1.22 9.84 2.34
C GLY A 12 -2.38 10.43 1.56
N SER A 13 -2.25 10.54 0.24
CA SER A 13 -3.19 11.18 -0.67
C SER A 13 -3.09 10.65 -2.11
N GLN A 14 -4.09 10.94 -2.94
CA GLN A 14 -4.04 10.59 -4.36
C GLN A 14 -2.94 11.34 -5.12
N SER A 15 -2.58 12.56 -4.71
CA SER A 15 -1.51 13.33 -5.35
C SER A 15 -0.13 12.71 -5.13
N ASP A 16 0.06 11.93 -4.06
CA ASP A 16 1.31 11.22 -3.81
C ASP A 16 1.58 10.14 -4.87
N TRP A 17 0.54 9.68 -5.58
CA TRP A 17 0.65 8.61 -6.58
C TRP A 17 1.64 8.94 -7.69
N GLU A 18 1.75 10.20 -8.09
CA GLU A 18 2.72 10.63 -9.12
C GLU A 18 4.15 10.21 -8.75
N THR A 19 4.48 10.25 -7.45
CA THR A 19 5.78 9.79 -6.92
C THR A 19 5.75 8.29 -6.61
N MET A 20 4.71 7.81 -5.92
CA MET A 20 4.67 6.44 -5.40
C MET A 20 4.55 5.37 -6.50
N ARG A 21 4.04 5.72 -7.68
CA ARG A 21 3.95 4.78 -8.82
C ARG A 21 5.30 4.20 -9.24
N HIS A 22 6.41 4.90 -9.00
CA HIS A 22 7.74 4.39 -9.33
C HIS A 22 8.10 3.12 -8.52
N ALA A 23 7.58 2.99 -7.30
CA ALA A 23 7.72 1.77 -6.52
C ALA A 23 6.88 0.63 -7.14
N ALA A 24 5.65 0.92 -7.56
CA ALA A 24 4.78 -0.03 -8.26
C ALA A 24 5.42 -0.53 -9.56
N ASP A 25 5.89 0.39 -10.42
CA ASP A 25 6.59 0.08 -11.68
C ASP A 25 7.80 -0.83 -11.43
N THR A 26 8.55 -0.59 -10.35
CA THR A 26 9.72 -1.40 -9.97
C THR A 26 9.32 -2.81 -9.53
N LEU A 27 8.29 -2.93 -8.68
CA LEU A 27 7.80 -4.23 -8.21
C LEU A 27 7.22 -5.05 -9.37
N GLU A 28 6.49 -4.42 -10.29
CA GLU A 28 5.97 -5.05 -11.50
C GLU A 28 7.11 -5.58 -12.38
N ALA A 29 8.16 -4.79 -12.61
CA ALA A 29 9.33 -5.22 -13.38
C ALA A 29 10.08 -6.40 -12.74
N LEU A 30 10.01 -6.55 -11.42
CA LEU A 30 10.59 -7.66 -10.65
C LEU A 30 9.64 -8.86 -10.51
N GLY A 31 8.39 -8.74 -10.96
CA GLY A 31 7.37 -9.78 -10.77
C GLY A 31 6.93 -9.96 -9.31
N ILE A 32 7.09 -8.94 -8.47
CA ILE A 32 6.67 -8.95 -7.06
C ILE A 32 5.24 -8.43 -6.98
N SER A 33 4.37 -9.19 -6.32
CA SER A 33 2.98 -8.80 -6.15
C SER A 33 2.84 -7.62 -5.16
N PHE A 34 2.01 -6.64 -5.50
CA PHE A 34 1.77 -5.50 -4.63
C PHE A 34 0.33 -5.02 -4.66
N ASP A 35 -0.07 -4.30 -3.61
CA ASP A 35 -1.33 -3.56 -3.53
C ASP A 35 -1.05 -2.11 -3.13
N ALA A 36 -1.78 -1.15 -3.71
CA ALA A 36 -1.58 0.28 -3.50
C ALA A 36 -2.82 0.93 -2.86
N ARG A 37 -2.65 1.58 -1.70
CA ARG A 37 -3.76 2.13 -0.90
C ARG A 37 -3.49 3.54 -0.39
N ILE A 38 -4.53 4.35 -0.29
CA ILE A 38 -4.46 5.66 0.41
C ILE A 38 -4.75 5.44 1.90
N VAL A 39 -3.73 5.64 2.74
CA VAL A 39 -3.78 5.52 4.20
C VAL A 39 -3.16 6.79 4.81
N SER A 40 -4.00 7.79 5.07
CA SER A 40 -3.52 9.08 5.61
C SER A 40 -3.36 9.03 7.13
N ALA A 41 -2.14 9.26 7.60
CA ALA A 41 -1.83 9.32 9.03
C ALA A 41 -2.65 10.40 9.77
N HIS A 42 -2.81 11.58 9.17
CA HIS A 42 -3.46 12.72 9.81
C HIS A 42 -4.98 12.75 9.60
N ARG A 43 -5.46 12.36 8.42
CA ARG A 43 -6.90 12.45 8.09
C ARG A 43 -7.68 11.22 8.53
N THR A 44 -7.02 10.07 8.58
CA THR A 44 -7.63 8.79 8.93
C THR A 44 -6.70 7.97 9.84
N PRO A 45 -6.34 8.47 11.05
CA PRO A 45 -5.39 7.79 11.94
C PRO A 45 -5.84 6.37 12.32
N ASP A 46 -7.14 6.14 12.50
CA ASP A 46 -7.66 4.80 12.82
C ASP A 46 -7.46 3.80 11.67
N ARG A 47 -7.56 4.25 10.41
CA ARG A 47 -7.25 3.41 9.24
C ARG A 47 -5.78 3.05 9.19
N LEU A 48 -4.89 3.98 9.54
CA LEU A 48 -3.45 3.69 9.65
C LEU A 48 -3.17 2.65 10.71
N VAL A 49 -3.76 2.79 11.90
CA VAL A 49 -3.57 1.82 13.00
C VAL A 49 -4.13 0.45 12.62
N ALA A 50 -5.32 0.40 12.02
CA ALA A 50 -5.93 -0.83 11.56
C ALA A 50 -5.06 -1.52 10.49
N PHE A 51 -4.61 -0.77 9.49
CA PHE A 51 -3.70 -1.25 8.45
C PHE A 51 -2.41 -1.82 9.06
N ALA A 52 -1.73 -1.06 9.90
CA ALA A 52 -0.45 -1.48 10.47
C ALA A 52 -0.56 -2.74 11.35
N LYS A 53 -1.66 -2.88 12.10
CA LYS A 53 -1.93 -4.07 12.91
C LYS A 53 -2.36 -5.29 12.08
N GLY A 54 -3.04 -5.07 10.96
CA GLY A 54 -3.55 -6.12 10.07
C GLY A 54 -2.57 -6.60 9.01
N ALA A 55 -1.59 -5.78 8.60
CA ALA A 55 -0.75 -6.03 7.44
C ALA A 55 -0.13 -7.43 7.40
N LYS A 56 0.52 -7.86 8.49
CA LYS A 56 1.13 -9.21 8.58
C LYS A 56 0.13 -10.36 8.42
N ALA A 57 -1.13 -10.15 8.81
CA ALA A 57 -2.17 -11.16 8.65
C ALA A 57 -2.78 -11.16 7.24
N GLU A 58 -2.66 -10.06 6.50
CA GLU A 58 -3.14 -9.92 5.11
C GLU A 58 -2.14 -10.50 4.08
N GLY A 59 -0.86 -10.62 4.43
CA GLY A 59 0.21 -11.19 3.59
C GLY A 59 1.56 -11.12 4.28
#